data_AF-A0A6G6KBV6-F1
#
_entry.id   AF-A0A6G6KBV6-F1
#
_cell.length_a   1.000
_cell.length_b   1.000
_cell.length_c   1.000
_cell.angle_alpha   90.00
_cell.angle_beta   90.00
_cell.angle_gamma   90.00
#
_symmetry.space_group_name_H-M   'P 1'
#
loop_
_entity.id
_entity.type
_entity.pdbx_description
1 polymer ?
#
loop_
_entity_poly.entity_id
_entity_poly.type
_entity_poly.pdbx_seq_one_letter_code
_entity_poly.pdbx_strand_id
1 'polypeptide(L)'
;MESLLWTIAIVLGVLVLLALIFSASVWINHLLLGWKVCSQMRKAGRLITPAEFEERLASSLGTAIFELPTLGWRVLWVWWTPEDVRLAVPSESEAESSDSLDPSPLECWCRDHYTDLSTGRAFLVARQFTGRAFSRYPAKVRSSFPRMPTVTVLSAMIDLIRMEDKQQGKSTP
;
A
#
# COMPACT_ATOMS: atom_id res chain seq x y z
N MET A 1 14.14 -27.91 42.48
CA MET A 1 14.91 -27.14 41.46
C MET A 1 14.64 -27.67 40.06
N GLU A 2 14.69 -28.99 39.84
CA GLU A 2 14.40 -29.61 38.53
C GLU A 2 12.97 -29.34 38.01
N SER A 3 11.95 -29.43 38.86
CA SER A 3 10.55 -29.15 38.49
C SER A 3 10.31 -27.70 38.03
N LEU A 4 11.05 -26.74 38.60
CA LEU A 4 10.99 -25.34 38.22
C LEU A 4 11.57 -25.12 36.82
N LEU A 5 12.69 -25.77 36.49
CA LEU A 5 13.33 -25.68 35.18
C LEU A 5 12.42 -26.22 34.07
N TRP A 6 11.76 -27.36 34.29
CA TRP A 6 10.79 -27.91 33.34
C TRP A 6 9.58 -26.99 33.12
N THR A 7 9.06 -26.40 34.20
CA THR A 7 7.93 -25.45 34.10
C THR A 7 8.33 -24.24 33.25
N ILE A 8 9.51 -23.67 33.49
CA ILE A 8 10.03 -22.54 32.71
C ILE A 8 10.20 -22.93 31.23
N ALA A 9 10.77 -24.10 30.95
CA ALA A 9 10.98 -24.57 29.59
C ALA A 9 9.65 -24.74 28.84
N ILE A 10 8.62 -25.29 29.49
CA ILE A 10 7.28 -25.46 28.90
C ILE A 10 6.67 -24.08 28.60
N VAL A 11 6.69 -23.16 29.55
CA VAL A 11 6.13 -21.81 29.37
C VAL A 11 6.83 -21.08 28.22
N LEU A 12 8.16 -21.12 28.15
CA LEU A 12 8.92 -20.54 27.04
C LEU A 12 8.58 -21.20 25.70
N GLY A 13 8.46 -22.54 25.67
CA GLY A 13 8.06 -23.27 24.47
C GLY A 13 6.68 -22.85 23.96
N VAL A 14 5.72 -22.69 24.86
CA VAL A 14 4.37 -22.21 24.51
C VAL A 14 4.42 -20.77 24.00
N LEU A 15 5.16 -19.87 24.64
CA LEU A 15 5.29 -18.48 24.20
C LEU A 15 5.92 -18.36 22.81
N VAL A 16 6.96 -19.17 22.53
CA VAL A 16 7.59 -19.21 21.20
C VAL A 16 6.62 -19.73 20.15
N LEU A 17 5.87 -20.80 20.45
CA LEU A 17 4.86 -21.34 19.54
C LEU A 17 3.78 -20.30 19.21
N LEU A 18 3.27 -19.59 20.22
CA LEU A 18 2.27 -18.53 20.03
C LEU A 18 2.82 -17.39 19.17
N ALA A 19 4.08 -16.98 19.37
CA ALA A 19 4.72 -15.96 18.54
C ALA A 19 4.87 -16.41 17.08
N LEU A 20 5.21 -17.68 16.84
CA LEU A 20 5.29 -18.24 15.48
C LEU A 20 3.92 -18.27 14.81
N ILE A 21 2.87 -18.72 15.50
CA ILE A 21 1.50 -18.72 14.98
C ILE A 21 1.07 -17.29 14.63
N PHE A 22 1.26 -16.33 15.54
CA PHE A 22 0.89 -14.95 15.30
C PHE A 22 1.62 -14.34 14.09
N SER A 23 2.94 -14.55 14.00
CA SER A 23 3.72 -14.05 12.86
C SER A 23 3.30 -14.68 11.53
N ALA A 24 3.00 -15.99 11.52
CA ALA A 24 2.49 -16.67 10.34
C ALA A 24 1.11 -16.14 9.92
N SER A 25 0.19 -15.93 10.87
CA SER A 25 -1.14 -15.37 10.60
C SER A 25 -1.05 -13.98 9.98
N VAL A 26 -0.18 -13.11 10.50
CA VAL A 26 0.04 -11.76 9.94
C VAL A 26 0.60 -11.86 8.51
N TRP A 27 1.56 -12.75 8.27
CA TRP A 27 2.14 -12.94 6.93
C TRP A 27 1.12 -13.48 5.92
N ILE A 28 0.29 -14.45 6.31
CA ILE A 28 -0.77 -15.01 5.46
C ILE A 28 -1.81 -13.93 5.11
N ASN A 29 -2.29 -13.17 6.09
CA ASN A 29 -3.26 -12.10 5.85
C ASN A 29 -2.72 -11.07 4.86
N HIS A 30 -1.44 -10.74 4.96
CA HIS A 30 -0.78 -9.84 4.02
C HIS A 30 -0.77 -10.38 2.58
N LEU A 31 -0.40 -11.66 2.39
CA LEU A 31 -0.42 -12.31 1.07
C LEU A 31 -1.84 -12.35 0.49
N LEU A 32 -2.83 -12.67 1.32
CA LEU A 32 -4.23 -12.71 0.92
C LEU A 32 -4.75 -11.32 0.53
N LEU A 33 -4.42 -10.28 1.28
CA LEU A 33 -4.82 -8.91 0.96
C LEU A 33 -4.22 -8.47 -0.38
N GLY A 34 -2.92 -8.71 -0.57
CA GLY A 34 -2.24 -8.41 -1.83
C GLY A 34 -2.86 -9.14 -3.02
N TRP A 35 -3.21 -10.41 -2.83
CA TRP A 35 -3.87 -11.21 -3.86
C TRP A 35 -5.29 -10.73 -4.17
N LYS A 36 -6.07 -10.37 -3.14
CA LYS A 36 -7.42 -9.79 -3.29
C LYS A 36 -7.37 -8.49 -4.11
N VAL A 37 -6.47 -7.57 -3.76
CA VAL A 37 -6.28 -6.29 -4.48
C VAL A 37 -5.92 -6.55 -5.94
N CYS A 38 -4.91 -7.39 -6.22
CA CYS A 38 -4.53 -7.75 -7.59
C CYS A 38 -5.67 -8.43 -8.36
N SER A 39 -6.45 -9.30 -7.72
CA SER A 39 -7.61 -9.96 -8.32
C SER A 39 -8.71 -8.96 -8.67
N GLN A 40 -9.03 -8.04 -7.77
CA GLN A 40 -10.00 -6.98 -8.01
C GLN A 40 -9.57 -6.05 -9.15
N MET A 41 -8.31 -5.60 -9.14
CA MET A 41 -7.76 -4.76 -10.21
C MET A 41 -7.73 -5.48 -11.56
N ARG A 42 -7.43 -6.78 -11.58
CA ARG A 42 -7.50 -7.59 -12.80
C ARG A 42 -8.92 -7.67 -13.34
N LYS A 43 -9.91 -7.92 -12.48
CA LYS A 43 -11.34 -7.93 -12.87
C LYS A 43 -11.79 -6.58 -13.42
N ALA A 44 -11.26 -5.48 -12.89
CA ALA A 44 -11.53 -4.13 -13.36
C ALA A 44 -10.74 -3.73 -14.62
N GLY A 45 -9.86 -4.60 -15.16
CA GLY A 45 -8.99 -4.24 -16.28
C GLY A 45 -7.91 -3.20 -15.93
N ARG A 46 -7.67 -2.97 -14.64
CA ARG A 46 -6.77 -1.95 -14.08
C ARG A 46 -5.47 -2.54 -13.53
N LEU A 47 -5.08 -3.74 -13.96
CA LEU A 47 -3.81 -4.36 -13.59
C LEU A 47 -2.87 -4.37 -14.78
N ILE A 48 -1.67 -3.83 -14.63
CA ILE A 48 -0.64 -3.82 -15.67
C ILE A 48 0.62 -4.57 -15.23
N THR A 49 1.31 -5.14 -16.20
CA THR A 49 2.56 -5.85 -15.93
C THR A 49 3.72 -4.88 -15.68
N PRO A 50 4.78 -5.30 -14.98
CA PRO A 50 5.98 -4.47 -14.84
C PRO A 50 6.60 -4.05 -16.18
N ALA A 51 6.51 -4.90 -17.21
CA ALA A 51 7.03 -4.60 -18.54
C ALA A 51 6.22 -3.50 -19.23
N GLU A 52 4.88 -3.57 -19.19
CA GLU A 52 3.99 -2.51 -19.69
C GLU A 52 4.23 -1.19 -18.94
N PHE A 53 4.46 -1.26 -17.62
CA PHE A 53 4.80 -0.08 -16.84
C PHE A 53 6.15 0.52 -17.27
N GLU A 54 7.18 -0.29 -17.49
CA GLU A 54 8.48 0.18 -17.97
C GLU A 54 8.40 0.79 -19.38
N GLU A 55 7.58 0.24 -20.27
CA GLU A 55 7.29 0.83 -21.58
C GLU A 55 6.60 2.20 -21.45
N ARG A 56 5.61 2.31 -20.56
CA ARG A 56 4.93 3.58 -20.25
C ARG A 56 5.85 4.61 -19.59
N LEU A 57 6.79 4.15 -18.77
CA LEU A 57 7.84 4.99 -18.20
C LEU A 57 8.77 5.53 -19.30
N ALA A 58 9.16 4.68 -20.25
CA ALA A 58 10.02 5.07 -21.36
C ALA A 58 9.35 6.09 -22.29
N SER A 59 8.04 5.99 -22.51
CA SER A 59 7.30 6.97 -23.32
C SER A 59 7.08 8.32 -22.62
N SER A 60 7.39 8.43 -21.32
CA SER A 60 7.20 9.65 -20.50
C SER A 60 5.76 10.18 -20.50
N LEU A 61 4.76 9.31 -20.73
CA LEU A 61 3.36 9.67 -20.72
C LEU A 61 2.73 9.28 -19.38
N GLY A 62 2.11 10.25 -18.72
CA GLY A 62 1.34 10.06 -17.50
C GLY A 62 2.08 10.33 -16.21
N THR A 63 1.62 9.73 -15.11
CA THR A 63 2.17 9.92 -13.76
C THR A 63 2.28 8.58 -13.06
N ALA A 64 3.42 8.35 -12.40
CA ALA A 64 3.57 7.25 -11.44
C ALA A 64 3.20 7.71 -10.02
N ILE A 65 2.26 7.02 -9.39
CA ILE A 65 1.82 7.29 -8.01
C ILE A 65 2.37 6.18 -7.11
N PHE A 66 3.16 6.56 -6.13
CA PHE A 66 3.77 5.69 -5.14
C PHE A 66 2.96 5.76 -3.86
N GLU A 67 2.25 4.69 -3.54
CA GLU A 67 1.44 4.62 -2.33
C GLU A 67 2.24 3.92 -1.22
N LEU A 68 2.64 4.71 -0.21
CA LEU A 68 3.44 4.26 0.93
C LEU A 68 2.52 3.70 2.04
N PRO A 69 2.84 2.56 2.65
CA PRO A 69 2.06 1.99 3.73
C PRO A 69 2.15 2.88 4.97
N THR A 70 1.04 3.01 5.66
CA THR A 70 0.91 3.82 6.88
C THR A 70 1.23 3.04 8.16
N LEU A 71 1.12 1.70 8.18
CA LEU A 71 1.33 0.89 9.39
C LEU A 71 2.21 -0.35 9.19
N GLY A 72 3.39 -0.36 9.81
CA GLY A 72 4.22 -1.53 10.18
C GLY A 72 4.85 -2.36 9.06
N TRP A 73 4.21 -2.44 7.89
CA TRP A 73 4.57 -3.36 6.82
C TRP A 73 4.92 -2.57 5.57
N ARG A 74 6.18 -2.63 5.17
CA ARG A 74 6.81 -1.83 4.12
C ARG A 74 6.41 -2.27 2.71
N VAL A 75 5.12 -2.30 2.38
CA VAL A 75 4.63 -2.62 1.04
C VAL A 75 4.33 -1.37 0.26
N LEU A 76 5.12 -1.16 -0.78
CA LEU A 76 4.88 -0.09 -1.76
C LEU A 76 3.92 -0.60 -2.82
N TRP A 77 2.78 0.08 -2.95
CA TRP A 77 1.94 -0.05 -4.12
C TRP A 77 2.35 0.98 -5.16
N VAL A 78 2.44 0.55 -6.41
CA VAL A 78 2.81 1.42 -7.53
C VAL A 78 1.63 1.48 -8.47
N TRP A 79 1.15 2.69 -8.67
CA TRP A 79 0.07 2.97 -9.59
C TRP A 79 0.59 3.83 -10.74
N TRP A 80 -0.07 3.73 -11.88
CA TRP A 80 0.21 4.57 -13.03
C TRP A 80 -1.10 5.08 -13.62
N THR A 81 -1.12 6.34 -14.03
CA THR A 81 -2.23 6.94 -14.77
C THR A 81 -1.68 7.64 -16.01
N PRO A 82 -2.39 7.64 -17.16
CA PRO A 82 -1.97 8.41 -18.34
C PRO A 82 -2.10 9.93 -18.14
N GLU A 83 -2.80 10.37 -17.09
CA GLU A 83 -3.01 11.78 -16.79
C GLU A 83 -1.80 12.38 -16.05
N ASP A 84 -1.55 13.68 -16.23
CA ASP A 84 -0.67 14.43 -15.35
C ASP A 84 -1.45 14.82 -14.09
N VAL A 85 -1.18 14.10 -13.00
CA VAL A 85 -1.88 14.29 -11.73
C VAL A 85 -1.72 15.73 -11.25
N ARG A 86 -0.57 16.37 -11.48
CA ARG A 86 -0.30 17.73 -11.00
C ARG A 86 -1.19 18.77 -11.67
N LEU A 87 -1.62 18.52 -12.90
CA LEU A 87 -2.53 19.42 -13.62
C LEU A 87 -4.00 19.17 -13.30
N ALA A 88 -4.33 17.98 -12.79
CA ALA A 88 -5.70 17.57 -12.49
C ALA A 88 -6.12 17.90 -11.04
N VAL A 89 -5.15 18.09 -10.14
CA VAL A 89 -5.39 18.44 -8.73
C VAL A 89 -5.97 19.86 -8.63
N PRO A 90 -7.09 20.06 -7.91
CA PRO A 90 -7.60 21.39 -7.60
C PRO A 90 -6.56 22.18 -6.80
N SER A 91 -6.36 23.47 -7.11
CA SER A 91 -5.35 24.33 -6.47
C SER A 91 -5.48 24.42 -4.93
N GLU A 92 -6.67 24.20 -4.38
CA GLU A 92 -6.91 24.13 -2.92
C GLU A 92 -6.33 22.85 -2.26
N SER A 93 -6.04 21.83 -3.06
CA SER A 93 -5.50 20.55 -2.60
C SER A 93 -3.96 20.50 -2.57
N GLU A 94 -3.28 21.55 -3.05
CA GLU A 94 -1.81 21.66 -3.04
C GLU A 94 -1.23 22.03 -1.68
N ALA A 95 -2.07 22.22 -0.65
CA ALA A 95 -1.60 22.45 0.71
C ALA A 95 -0.75 21.25 1.18
N GLU A 96 0.58 21.43 1.21
CA GLU A 96 1.53 20.45 1.69
C GLU A 96 1.17 20.01 3.11
N SER A 97 1.26 18.71 3.38
CA SER A 97 1.02 18.18 4.72
C SER A 97 1.98 18.86 5.70
N SER A 98 1.41 19.62 6.64
CA SER A 98 2.05 19.83 7.93
C SER A 98 2.36 18.46 8.56
N ASP A 99 3.31 18.37 9.50
CA ASP A 99 3.72 17.15 10.24
C ASP A 99 2.58 16.34 10.94
N SER A 100 1.31 16.60 10.64
CA SER A 100 0.16 15.82 11.04
C SER A 100 0.18 14.42 10.44
N LEU A 101 -0.22 13.43 11.25
CA LEU A 101 -0.49 12.05 10.82
C LEU A 101 -1.72 11.92 9.90
N ASP A 102 -2.46 13.01 9.70
CA ASP A 102 -3.65 13.04 8.85
C ASP A 102 -3.26 13.13 7.37
N PRO A 103 -3.98 12.41 6.48
CA PRO A 103 -3.72 12.46 5.06
C PRO A 103 -3.97 13.88 4.53
N SER A 104 -3.05 14.38 3.71
CA SER A 104 -3.20 15.68 3.04
C SER A 104 -4.41 15.70 2.11
N PRO A 105 -4.95 16.90 1.79
CA PRO A 105 -5.99 17.04 0.78
C PRO A 105 -5.60 16.41 -0.57
N LEU A 106 -4.34 16.57 -0.98
CA LEU A 106 -3.79 15.92 -2.18
C LEU A 106 -3.88 14.40 -2.12
N GLU A 107 -3.51 13.79 -0.99
CA GLU A 107 -3.56 12.34 -0.81
C GLU A 107 -4.98 11.81 -0.85
N CYS A 108 -5.92 12.48 -0.17
CA CYS A 108 -7.34 12.13 -0.22
C CYS A 108 -7.87 12.23 -1.65
N TRP A 109 -7.57 13.32 -2.35
CA TRP A 109 -8.02 13.51 -3.73
C TRP A 109 -7.41 12.47 -4.68
N CYS A 110 -6.11 12.19 -4.58
CA CYS A 110 -5.43 11.16 -5.37
C CYS A 110 -6.03 9.78 -5.13
N ARG A 111 -6.37 9.47 -3.87
CA ARG A 111 -7.07 8.23 -3.54
C ARG A 111 -8.40 8.14 -4.26
N ASP A 112 -9.26 9.12 -4.06
CA ASP A 112 -10.65 9.07 -4.50
C ASP A 112 -10.74 9.03 -6.05
N HIS A 113 -9.78 9.64 -6.75
CA HIS A 113 -9.81 9.77 -8.22
C HIS A 113 -8.93 8.74 -8.95
N TYR A 114 -7.85 8.26 -8.32
CA TYR A 114 -6.86 7.41 -8.99
C TYR A 114 -6.67 6.06 -8.33
N THR A 115 -6.40 5.99 -7.03
CA THR A 115 -5.98 4.72 -6.38
C THR A 115 -7.12 3.94 -5.72
N ASP A 116 -8.34 4.48 -5.67
CA ASP A 116 -9.51 3.75 -5.17
C ASP A 116 -9.73 2.44 -5.93
N LEU A 117 -10.00 1.36 -5.19
CA LEU A 117 -10.11 0.00 -5.74
C LEU A 117 -11.39 -0.25 -6.55
N SER A 118 -12.38 0.62 -6.41
CA SER A 118 -13.69 0.49 -7.06
C SER A 118 -13.87 1.52 -8.17
N THR A 119 -13.58 2.78 -7.91
CA THR A 119 -13.88 3.92 -8.80
C THR A 119 -12.66 4.62 -9.35
N GLY A 120 -11.47 4.35 -8.80
CA GLY A 120 -10.23 4.98 -9.25
C GLY A 120 -9.94 4.70 -10.73
N ARG A 121 -9.11 5.56 -11.35
CA ARG A 121 -8.74 5.43 -12.77
C ARG A 121 -7.31 4.94 -13.01
N ALA A 122 -6.46 4.90 -11.98
CA ALA A 122 -5.09 4.45 -12.15
C ALA A 122 -5.00 2.93 -12.29
N PHE A 123 -3.97 2.49 -13.01
CA PHE A 123 -3.60 1.10 -13.17
C PHE A 123 -2.63 0.69 -12.06
N LEU A 124 -2.93 -0.42 -11.40
CA LEU A 124 -2.02 -1.05 -10.45
C LEU A 124 -0.92 -1.79 -11.22
N VAL A 125 0.34 -1.50 -10.90
CA VAL A 125 1.47 -2.28 -11.37
C VAL A 125 1.54 -3.56 -10.54
N ALA A 126 1.56 -4.72 -11.19
CA ALA A 126 1.60 -6.04 -10.55
C ALA A 126 2.98 -6.32 -9.88
N ARG A 127 3.38 -5.48 -8.94
CA ARG A 127 4.68 -5.53 -8.27
C ARG A 127 4.53 -5.06 -6.83
N GLN A 128 4.93 -5.91 -5.90
CA GLN A 128 5.02 -5.58 -4.49
C GLN A 128 6.49 -5.46 -4.12
N PHE A 129 6.85 -4.35 -3.47
CA PHE A 129 8.18 -4.18 -2.90
C PHE A 129 8.10 -4.29 -1.40
N THR A 130 8.99 -5.07 -0.80
CA THR A 130 9.12 -5.22 0.65
C THR A 130 10.51 -4.78 1.12
N GLY A 131 10.67 -4.54 2.43
CA GLY A 131 11.98 -4.35 3.07
C GLY A 131 12.70 -3.05 2.64
N ARG A 132 13.93 -3.17 2.13
CA ARG A 132 14.74 -2.01 1.68
C ARG A 132 14.44 -1.58 0.25
N ALA A 133 13.81 -2.45 -0.55
CA ALA A 133 13.44 -2.11 -1.93
C ALA A 133 12.32 -1.05 -1.95
N PHE A 134 11.44 -1.09 -0.93
CA PHE A 134 10.40 -0.12 -0.65
C PHE A 134 10.85 1.35 -0.79
N SER A 135 11.88 1.76 -0.03
CA SER A 135 12.31 3.17 0.00
C SER A 135 13.17 3.56 -1.19
N ARG A 136 13.85 2.59 -1.82
CA ARG A 136 14.77 2.85 -2.93
C ARG A 136 14.06 2.92 -4.28
N TYR A 137 12.93 2.23 -4.43
CA TYR A 137 12.28 2.12 -5.73
C TYR A 137 11.75 3.46 -6.26
N PRO A 138 11.05 4.31 -5.48
CA PRO A 138 10.64 5.63 -5.97
C PRO A 138 11.83 6.49 -6.40
N ALA A 139 12.90 6.50 -5.62
CA ALA A 139 14.14 7.21 -5.95
C ALA A 139 14.77 6.67 -7.24
N LYS A 140 14.81 5.33 -7.41
CA LYS A 140 15.30 4.69 -8.62
C LYS A 140 14.49 5.12 -9.84
N VAL A 141 13.15 5.07 -9.78
CA VAL A 141 12.28 5.48 -10.88
C VAL A 141 12.54 6.95 -11.25
N ARG A 142 12.60 7.86 -10.26
CA ARG A 142 12.93 9.27 -10.50
C ARG A 142 14.29 9.47 -11.16
N SER A 143 15.30 8.68 -10.76
CA SER A 143 16.64 8.78 -11.34
C SER A 143 16.73 8.21 -12.77
N SER A 144 16.02 7.12 -13.06
CA SER A 144 16.04 6.47 -14.37
C SER A 144 15.11 7.15 -15.38
N PHE A 145 14.03 7.78 -14.90
CA PHE A 145 13.01 8.41 -15.73
C PHE A 145 12.72 9.85 -15.24
N PRO A 146 13.69 10.78 -15.36
CA PRO A 146 13.57 12.12 -14.76
C PRO A 146 12.47 12.99 -15.37
N ARG A 147 11.97 12.64 -16.55
CA ARG A 147 10.85 13.34 -17.22
C ARG A 147 9.49 12.85 -16.77
N MET A 148 9.39 11.71 -16.10
CA MET A 148 8.13 11.15 -15.66
C MET A 148 7.67 11.85 -14.36
N PRO A 149 6.50 12.50 -14.37
CA PRO A 149 5.88 12.96 -13.13
C PRO A 149 5.73 11.81 -12.12
N THR A 150 6.12 12.08 -10.88
CA THR A 150 5.90 11.16 -9.78
C THR A 150 5.20 11.86 -8.64
N VAL A 151 4.26 11.17 -8.02
CA VAL A 151 3.56 11.60 -6.80
C VAL A 151 3.74 10.50 -5.76
N THR A 152 3.93 10.89 -4.51
CA THR A 152 3.99 9.94 -3.40
C THR A 152 2.85 10.28 -2.46
N VAL A 153 2.04 9.29 -2.13
CA VAL A 153 0.88 9.43 -1.27
C VAL A 153 0.95 8.41 -0.14
N LEU A 154 0.49 8.77 1.04
CA LEU A 154 0.26 7.83 2.13
C LEU A 154 -0.95 6.95 1.81
N SER A 155 -0.79 5.65 2.09
CA SER A 155 -1.79 4.65 1.82
C SER A 155 -2.96 4.81 2.77
N ALA A 156 -4.13 4.97 2.16
CA ALA A 156 -5.41 4.87 2.84
C ALA A 156 -5.87 3.44 3.03
N MET A 157 -5.00 2.43 2.97
CA MET A 157 -5.34 1.08 3.43
C MET A 157 -5.83 1.06 4.89
N ILE A 158 -5.60 2.15 5.64
CA ILE A 158 -6.29 2.50 6.89
C ILE A 158 -7.81 2.38 6.75
N ASP A 159 -8.42 2.83 5.66
CA ASP A 159 -9.87 2.77 5.46
C ASP A 159 -10.36 1.35 5.18
N LEU A 160 -9.52 0.48 4.61
CA LEU A 160 -9.86 -0.94 4.42
C LEU A 160 -9.90 -1.69 5.77
N ILE A 161 -9.00 -1.33 6.69
CA ILE A 161 -9.05 -1.74 8.11
C ILE A 161 -10.30 -1.14 8.78
N ARG A 162 -10.60 0.15 8.53
CA ARG A 162 -11.75 0.86 9.09
C ARG A 162 -13.10 0.33 8.58
N MET A 163 -13.14 -0.20 7.36
CA MET A 163 -14.32 -0.84 6.77
C MET A 163 -14.52 -2.27 7.26
N GLU A 164 -13.45 -3.03 7.55
CA GLU A 164 -13.56 -4.29 8.29
C GLU A 164 -14.15 -4.05 9.69
N ASP A 165 -13.76 -2.98 10.38
CA ASP A 165 -14.37 -2.59 11.67
C ASP A 165 -15.86 -2.21 11.54
N LYS A 166 -16.24 -1.51 10.46
CA LYS A 166 -17.66 -1.19 10.20
C LYS A 166 -18.50 -2.40 9.79
N GLN A 167 -17.93 -3.39 9.10
CA GLN A 167 -18.61 -4.65 8.83
C GLN A 167 -18.62 -5.59 10.05
N GLN A 168 -17.73 -5.39 11.02
CA GLN A 168 -17.71 -6.13 12.30
C GLN A 168 -18.50 -5.46 13.44
N GLY A 169 -19.07 -4.27 13.24
CA GLY A 169 -20.11 -3.75 14.13
C GLY A 169 -21.31 -4.71 14.10
N LYS A 170 -21.54 -5.59 15.09
CA LYS A 170 -21.76 -5.23 16.49
C LYS A 170 -22.48 -3.89 16.56
N SER A 171 -23.74 -3.93 16.12
CA SER A 171 -24.79 -3.07 16.63
C SER A 171 -24.81 -3.21 18.15
N THR A 172 -24.05 -2.36 18.83
CA THR A 172 -24.24 -2.17 20.26
C THR A 172 -25.39 -1.15 20.36
N PRO A 173 -26.53 -1.51 20.97
CA PRO A 173 -27.69 -0.63 21.11
C PRO A 173 -27.37 0.61 21.95
#